data_AF-A0AAW8NJ46-F1
#
_entry.id   AF-A0AAW8NJ46-F1
#
_cell.length_a   1.000
_cell.length_b   1.000
_cell.length_c   1.000
_cell.angle_alpha   90.00
_cell.angle_beta   90.00
_cell.angle_gamma   90.00
#
_symmetry.space_group_name_H-M   'P 1'
#
loop_
_entity.id
_entity.type
_entity.pdbx_description
1 polymer ?
#
loop_
_entity_poly.entity_id
_entity_poly.type
_entity_poly.pdbx_seq_one_letter_code
_entity_poly.pdbx_strand_id
1 'polypeptide(L)' 'MKQPNRHVIALINYVVLVPLVYFIPKWMSPHLPEDMWLQVAANVAVIVVIISYLVMPLVSKLNQHFQPKA' A
#
# COMPACT_ATOMS: atom_id res chain seq x y z
N MET A 1 9.07 21.98 16.54
CA MET A 1 8.33 20.77 16.12
C MET A 1 9.24 19.97 15.20
N LYS A 2 9.88 18.89 15.67
CA LYS A 2 10.69 18.03 14.79
C LYS A 2 9.71 17.35 13.84
N GLN A 3 9.74 17.75 12.57
CA GLN A 3 8.98 17.06 11.54
C GLN A 3 9.34 15.57 11.62
N PRO A 4 8.36 14.66 11.70
CA PRO A 4 8.63 13.24 11.53
C PRO A 4 9.41 13.10 10.23
N ASN A 5 10.57 12.43 10.25
CA ASN A 5 11.41 12.27 9.08
C ASN A 5 10.56 11.65 7.95
N ARG A 6 10.08 12.49 7.02
CA ARG A 6 9.23 12.09 5.90
C ARG A 6 9.85 10.96 5.09
N HIS A 7 11.18 10.91 5.06
CA HIS A 7 11.97 9.82 4.47
C HIS A 7 11.74 8.46 5.14
N VAL A 8 11.63 8.40 6.47
CA VAL A 8 11.39 7.14 7.20
C VAL A 8 9.97 6.63 6.95
N ILE A 9 8.98 7.54 6.94
CA ILE A 9 7.59 7.19 6.63
C ILE A 9 7.48 6.71 5.17
N ALA A 10 8.12 7.41 4.23
CA ALA A 10 8.15 7.01 2.82
C ALA A 10 8.85 5.66 2.62
N LEU A 11 9.93 5.38 3.35
CA LEU A 11 10.63 4.10 3.31
C LEU A 11 9.75 2.95 3.79
N ILE A 12 9.09 3.12 4.94
CA ILE A 12 8.15 2.11 5.47
C ILE A 12 7.03 1.87 4.46
N ASN A 13 6.46 2.94 3.91
CA ASN A 13 5.38 2.82 2.95
C ASN A 13 5.84 2.09 1.67
N TYR A 14 7.03 2.42 1.16
CA TYR A 14 7.63 1.75 0.00
C TYR A 14 7.87 0.25 0.27
N VAL A 15 8.46 -0.09 1.43
CA VAL A 15 8.74 -1.47 1.82
C VAL A 15 7.46 -2.29 2.01
N VAL A 16 6.34 -1.67 2.40
CA VAL A 16 5.02 -2.32 2.49
C VAL A 16 4.35 -2.44 1.11
N LEU A 17 4.51 -1.41 0.27
CA LEU A 17 3.89 -1.35 -1.06
C LEU A 17 4.47 -2.39 -2.03
N VAL A 18 5.80 -2.52 -2.05
CA VAL A 18 6.52 -3.43 -2.96
C VAL A 18 6.04 -4.89 -2.87
N PRO A 19 6.01 -5.53 -1.69
CA PRO A 19 5.51 -6.89 -1.58
C PRO A 19 4.03 -6.96 -1.93
N LEU A 20 3.22 -6.00 -1.51
CA LEU A 20 1.79 -5.97 -1.82
C LEU A 20 1.54 -6.01 -3.33
N VAL A 21 2.25 -5.17 -4.10
CA VAL A 21 2.14 -5.11 -5.57
C VAL A 21 2.62 -6.40 -6.23
N TYR A 22 3.54 -7.14 -5.62
CA TYR A 22 4.00 -8.43 -6.16
C TYR A 22 3.03 -9.59 -5.88
N PHE A 23 2.39 -9.59 -4.70
CA PHE A 23 1.49 -10.68 -4.30
C PHE A 23 0.10 -10.56 -4.91
N ILE A 24 -0.46 -9.35 -5.05
CA ILE A 24 -1.83 -9.17 -5.58
C ILE A 24 -1.99 -9.74 -6.99
N PRO A 25 -1.11 -9.46 -7.97
CA PRO A 25 -1.22 -10.04 -9.31
C PRO A 25 -1.17 -11.57 -9.29
N LYS A 26 -0.29 -12.18 -8.49
CA LYS A 26 -0.22 -13.64 -8.38
C LYS A 26 -1.50 -14.26 -7.84
N TRP A 27 -2.17 -13.55 -6.93
CA TRP A 27 -3.43 -13.99 -6.37
C TRP A 27 -4.60 -13.78 -7.34
N MET A 28 -4.56 -12.72 -8.14
CA MET A 28 -5.66 -12.36 -9.07
C MET A 28 -5.56 -12.97 -10.47
N SER A 29 -4.36 -13.26 -10.98
CA SER A 29 -4.14 -13.91 -12.28
C SER A 29 -4.95 -15.20 -12.48
N PRO A 30 -5.07 -16.13 -11.52
CA PRO A 30 -5.89 -17.34 -11.71
C PRO A 30 -7.41 -17.07 -11.79
N HIS A 31 -7.86 -15.86 -11.44
CA HIS A 31 -9.27 -15.47 -11.44
C HIS A 31 -9.66 -14.56 -12.62
N LEU A 32 -8.70 -14.17 -13.46
CA LEU A 32 -8.89 -13.19 -14.51
C LEU A 32 -8.61 -13.79 -15.91
N PRO A 33 -9.30 -13.29 -16.95
CA PRO A 33 -8.98 -13.62 -18.34
C PRO A 33 -7.52 -13.31 -18.70
N GLU A 34 -6.97 -13.96 -19.73
CA GLU A 34 -5.59 -13.74 -20.23
C GLU A 34 -5.35 -12.34 -20.84
N ASP A 35 -6.34 -11.46 -20.83
CA ASP A 35 -6.22 -10.09 -21.27
C ASP A 35 -5.31 -9.27 -20.34
N MET A 36 -4.09 -8.96 -20.81
CA MET A 36 -3.10 -8.17 -20.06
C MET A 36 -3.67 -6.85 -19.52
N TRP A 37 -4.47 -6.13 -20.31
CA TRP A 37 -5.05 -4.85 -19.91
C TRP A 37 -6.06 -5.01 -18.77
N LEU A 38 -6.88 -6.06 -18.81
CA LEU A 38 -7.87 -6.34 -17.79
C LEU A 38 -7.20 -6.78 -16.49
N GLN A 39 -6.15 -7.60 -16.59
CA GLN A 39 -5.34 -7.99 -15.44
C GLN A 39 -4.69 -6.80 -14.75
N VAL A 40 -4.05 -5.91 -15.51
CA VAL A 40 -3.42 -4.71 -14.95
C VAL A 40 -4.47 -3.80 -14.32
N ALA A 41 -5.59 -3.52 -15.00
CA ALA A 41 -6.65 -2.67 -14.46
C ALA A 41 -7.26 -3.23 -13.17
N ALA A 42 -7.56 -4.52 -13.13
CA ALA A 42 -8.12 -5.18 -11.96
C ALA A 42 -7.14 -5.19 -10.78
N ASN A 43 -5.86 -5.52 -11.04
CA ASN A 43 -4.81 -5.50 -10.02
C ASN A 43 -4.64 -4.09 -9.44
N VAL A 44 -4.56 -3.06 -10.29
CA VAL A 44 -4.45 -1.66 -9.84
C VAL A 44 -5.66 -1.24 -9.03
N ALA A 45 -6.89 -1.60 -9.45
CA ALA A 45 -8.10 -1.27 -8.71
C ALA A 45 -8.08 -1.85 -7.28
N VAL A 46 -7.70 -3.12 -7.14
CA VAL A 46 -7.59 -3.78 -5.83
C VAL A 46 -6.47 -3.18 -4.98
N ILE A 47 -5.29 -2.96 -5.58
CA ILE A 47 -4.14 -2.34 -4.89
C ILE A 47 -4.50 -0.95 -4.38
N VAL A 48 -5.15 -0.11 -5.18
CA VAL A 48 -5.54 1.26 -4.80
C VAL A 48 -6.55 1.24 -3.65
N VAL A 49 -7.55 0.35 -3.69
CA VAL A 49 -8.52 0.19 -2.59
C VAL A 49 -7.82 -0.24 -1.31
N ILE A 50 -6.94 -1.25 -1.38
CA ILE A 50 -6.18 -1.74 -0.21
C ILE A 50 -5.29 -0.64 0.36
N ILE A 51 -4.53 0.07 -0.47
CA ILE A 51 -3.65 1.13 0.03
C ILE A 51 -4.46 2.25 0.68
N SER A 52 -5.55 2.68 0.06
CA SER A 52 -6.34 3.80 0.55
C SER A 52 -7.09 3.48 1.84
N TYR A 53 -7.62 2.26 1.99
CA TYR A 53 -8.45 1.89 3.12
C TYR A 53 -7.76 1.05 4.20
N LEU A 54 -6.65 0.38 3.91
CA LEU A 54 -5.87 -0.39 4.90
C LEU A 54 -4.54 0.30 5.20
N VAL A 55 -3.74 0.62 4.19
CA VAL A 55 -2.36 1.08 4.41
C VAL A 55 -2.32 2.51 4.95
N MET A 56 -3.02 3.46 4.34
CA MET A 56 -3.07 4.84 4.83
C MET A 56 -3.56 4.96 6.29
N PRO A 57 -4.64 4.28 6.73
CA PRO A 57 -5.05 4.33 8.14
C PRO A 57 -4.10 3.57 9.07
N LEU A 58 -3.44 2.50 8.61
CA LEU A 58 -2.39 1.84 9.40
C LEU A 58 -1.18 2.75 9.58
N VAL A 59 -0.75 3.43 8.52
CA VAL A 59 0.35 4.40 8.54
C VAL A 59 -0.02 5.61 9.41
N SER A 60 -1.25 6.10 9.37
CA SER A 60 -1.68 7.21 10.23
C SER A 60 -1.77 6.80 11.70
N LYS A 61 -2.24 5.59 12.01
CA LYS A 61 -2.22 5.02 13.37
C LYS A 61 -0.80 4.75 13.87
N LEU A 62 0.08 4.19 13.05
CA LEU A 62 1.50 4.02 13.39
C LEU A 62 2.15 5.38 13.62
N ASN A 63 1.93 6.34 12.72
CA ASN A 63 2.47 7.68 12.87
C ASN A 63 1.92 8.36 14.13
N GLN A 64 0.63 8.22 14.48
CA GLN A 64 0.09 8.69 15.76
C GLN A 64 0.72 7.99 16.97
N HIS A 65 1.09 6.71 16.86
CA HIS A 65 1.77 5.98 17.92
C HIS A 65 3.25 6.38 18.07
N PHE A 66 3.90 6.77 16.97
CA PHE A 66 5.29 7.24 16.92
C PHE A 66 5.44 8.77 17.05
N GLN A 67 4.35 9.52 17.01
CA GLN A 67 4.34 10.92 17.43
C GLN A 67 4.13 10.96 18.94
N PRO A 68 5.07 11.48 19.75
CA PRO A 68 4.75 11.82 21.12
C PRO A 68 3.57 12.79 21.07
N LYS A 69 2.46 12.36 21.68
CA LYS A 69 1.27 13.17 21.91
C LYS A 69 1.76 14.44 22.63
N ALA A 70 1.91 15.53 21.88
CA ALA A 70 2.24 16.84 22.43
C ALA A 70 1.04 17.38 23.22
#